data_AF-A0A8I5KV71-F1
#
_entry.id   AF-A0A8I5KV71-F1
#
_cell.length_a   1.000
_cell.length_b   1.000
_cell.length_c   1.000
_cell.angle_alpha   90.00
_cell.angle_beta   90.00
_cell.angle_gamma   90.00
#
_symmetry.space_group_name_H-M   'P 1'
#
loop_
_entity.id
_entity.type
_entity.pdbx_description
1 polymer ?
#
loop_
_entity_poly.entity_id
_entity_poly.type
_entity_poly.pdbx_seq_one_letter_code
_entity_poly.pdbx_strand_id
1 'polypeptide(L)'
;ETAFKFKALKKVAQLAVINSLEKAFWNWVENYPDEFTKLYQIPQTDMAECAEKLFDLVDGFAESTKRKAAVWPLQIILLILCPEIIQDISKDVVDENNMNKKLFLDSLRKALAGHGGSRQLTESAAIACVKLCKASTYINWEDNSVIFLLVQSMVVDLKNLLFNPSKPFSRGSQPADVDLMIDCLVSCFRISPHNNQHFKICLAQNSPSTFHYVLVNSLHRIITNSTFKHGLGTASALDWWPKIDAVYCHSVELRNMFGETLHKAVQGCGAHPAIRMAPSLTFKEKVTSLKFKEKPTDLETRSYKYLLLSMVKLIHADPKLLLCNPRKQGPETQGSTAELITGLVQLVPQSHMPEIAQEAMEALLVLHQLDSIDLWNPDAPVETFWEIRYMYFYFLNSTFKFYFVFLS
;
A
#
# COMPACT_ATOMS: atom_id res chain seq x y z
N GLU A 1 -13.39 12.26 28.95
CA GLU A 1 -13.34 11.25 30.04
C GLU A 1 -11.97 10.58 30.21
N THR A 2 -11.39 10.01 29.15
CA THR A 2 -10.12 9.25 29.22
C THR A 2 -8.97 10.02 29.87
N ALA A 3 -8.74 11.28 29.49
CA ALA A 3 -7.70 12.13 30.08
C ALA A 3 -7.81 12.22 31.62
N PHE A 4 -9.02 12.22 32.17
CA PHE A 4 -9.23 12.34 33.61
C PHE A 4 -9.03 11.02 34.37
N LYS A 5 -9.29 9.88 33.73
CA LYS A 5 -9.22 8.54 34.36
C LYS A 5 -7.92 7.79 34.09
N PHE A 6 -7.10 8.23 33.11
CA PHE A 6 -5.93 7.48 32.63
C PHE A 6 -4.96 7.06 33.74
N LYS A 7 -4.59 7.98 34.64
CA LYS A 7 -3.66 7.70 35.76
C LYS A 7 -4.22 6.70 36.78
N ALA A 8 -5.54 6.62 36.94
CA ALA A 8 -6.19 5.70 37.87
C ALA A 8 -6.23 4.25 37.36
N LEU A 9 -5.99 4.03 36.06
CA LEU A 9 -5.98 2.71 35.45
C LEU A 9 -4.68 1.95 35.77
N LYS A 10 -4.79 0.63 35.90
CA LYS A 10 -3.61 -0.26 35.94
C LYS A 10 -2.86 -0.17 34.61
N LYS A 11 -1.54 -0.38 34.63
CA LYS A 11 -0.66 -0.27 33.44
C LYS A 11 -1.14 -1.05 32.21
N VAL A 12 -1.69 -2.26 32.40
CA VAL A 12 -2.25 -3.06 31.31
C VAL A 12 -3.47 -2.38 30.68
N ALA A 13 -4.33 -1.79 31.51
CA ALA A 13 -5.49 -1.05 31.04
C ALA A 13 -5.09 0.28 30.38
N GLN A 14 -4.06 0.96 30.87
CA GLN A 14 -3.49 2.15 30.21
C GLN A 14 -3.02 1.82 28.78
N LEU A 15 -2.29 0.72 28.60
CA LEU A 15 -1.87 0.25 27.26
C LEU A 15 -3.05 -0.11 26.36
N ALA A 16 -4.08 -0.76 26.91
CA ALA A 16 -5.30 -1.07 26.15
C ALA A 16 -6.01 0.20 25.68
N VAL A 17 -6.10 1.21 26.54
CA VAL A 17 -6.66 2.53 26.21
C VAL A 17 -5.81 3.22 25.13
N ILE A 18 -4.47 3.21 25.25
CA ILE A 18 -3.57 3.79 24.24
C ILE A 18 -3.88 3.21 22.86
N ASN A 19 -3.88 1.88 22.73
CA ASN A 19 -4.16 1.20 21.47
C ASN A 19 -5.59 1.45 20.95
N SER A 20 -6.56 1.60 21.84
CA SER A 20 -7.97 1.84 21.47
C SER A 20 -8.18 3.25 20.95
N LEU A 21 -7.51 4.25 21.53
CA LEU A 21 -7.56 5.63 21.06
C LEU A 21 -6.96 5.79 19.67
N GLU A 22 -5.86 5.10 19.38
CA GLU A 22 -5.30 5.11 18.02
C GLU A 22 -6.30 4.56 17.00
N LYS A 23 -6.98 3.45 17.31
CA LYS A 23 -8.01 2.87 16.44
C LYS A 23 -9.21 3.82 16.29
N ALA A 24 -9.65 4.45 17.38
CA ALA A 24 -10.75 5.40 17.35
C ALA A 24 -10.44 6.62 16.48
N PHE A 25 -9.21 7.16 16.59
CA PHE A 25 -8.74 8.26 15.74
C PHE A 25 -8.80 7.88 14.25
N TRP A 26 -8.23 6.74 13.86
CA TRP A 26 -8.24 6.33 12.45
C TRP A 26 -9.65 6.04 11.93
N ASN A 27 -10.48 5.40 12.75
CA ASN A 27 -11.88 5.17 12.40
C ASN A 27 -12.65 6.49 12.21
N TRP A 28 -12.35 7.53 13.00
CA TRP A 28 -12.94 8.85 12.81
C TRP A 28 -12.45 9.51 11.51
N VAL A 29 -11.13 9.62 11.31
CA VAL A 29 -10.54 10.28 10.13
C VAL A 29 -10.95 9.61 8.82
N GLU A 30 -11.02 8.27 8.77
CA GLU A 30 -11.32 7.54 7.53
C GLU A 30 -12.82 7.60 7.14
N ASN A 31 -13.72 7.70 8.12
CA ASN A 31 -15.17 7.75 7.91
C ASN A 31 -15.74 9.18 7.86
N TYR A 32 -15.08 10.15 8.54
CA TYR A 32 -15.51 11.55 8.63
C TYR A 32 -14.35 12.50 8.31
N PRO A 33 -13.75 12.40 7.11
CA PRO A 33 -12.55 13.18 6.78
C PRO A 33 -12.81 14.69 6.80
N ASP A 34 -14.02 15.13 6.43
CA ASP A 34 -14.41 16.55 6.44
C ASP A 34 -14.37 17.17 7.85
N GLU A 35 -14.74 16.40 8.88
CA GLU A 35 -14.65 16.86 10.28
C GLU A 35 -13.19 17.06 10.69
N PHE A 36 -12.31 16.16 10.26
CA PHE A 36 -10.88 16.26 10.53
C PHE A 36 -10.24 17.42 9.75
N THR A 37 -10.65 17.68 8.50
CA THR A 37 -10.20 18.86 7.76
C THR A 37 -10.67 20.14 8.44
N LYS A 38 -11.93 20.20 8.91
CA LYS A 38 -12.48 21.35 9.64
C LYS A 38 -11.75 21.64 10.94
N LEU A 39 -11.22 20.63 11.64
CA LEU A 39 -10.39 20.84 12.84
C LEU A 39 -9.20 21.75 12.56
N TYR A 40 -8.60 21.61 11.39
CA TYR A 40 -7.43 22.38 10.97
C TYR A 40 -7.81 23.79 10.49
N GLN A 41 -9.05 23.99 10.03
CA GLN A 41 -9.58 25.31 9.66
C GLN A 41 -10.11 26.10 10.86
N ILE A 42 -10.73 25.41 11.83
CA ILE A 42 -11.36 25.98 13.01
C ILE A 42 -10.91 25.16 14.23
N PRO A 43 -9.86 25.63 14.96
CA PRO A 43 -9.34 24.94 16.13
C PRO A 43 -10.44 24.65 17.16
N GLN A 44 -10.50 23.40 17.63
CA GLN A 44 -11.44 22.95 18.65
C GLN A 44 -10.75 22.92 20.01
N THR A 45 -10.87 24.00 20.79
CA THR A 45 -10.14 24.20 22.05
C THR A 45 -10.34 23.04 23.04
N ASP A 46 -11.58 22.59 23.26
CA ASP A 46 -11.87 21.49 24.21
C ASP A 46 -11.15 20.18 23.83
N MET A 47 -11.08 19.88 22.53
CA MET A 47 -10.40 18.69 22.03
C MET A 47 -8.89 18.83 22.14
N ALA A 48 -8.34 19.99 21.76
CA ALA A 48 -6.92 20.28 21.87
C ALA A 48 -6.44 20.20 23.33
N GLU A 49 -7.19 20.76 24.28
CA GLU A 49 -6.90 20.65 25.71
C GLU A 49 -6.92 19.20 26.19
N CYS A 50 -7.90 18.41 25.76
CA CYS A 50 -7.99 17.00 26.15
C CYS A 50 -6.83 16.18 25.56
N ALA A 51 -6.45 16.46 24.30
CA ALA A 51 -5.36 15.78 23.62
C ALA A 51 -4.00 16.16 24.23
N GLU A 52 -3.80 17.43 24.57
CA GLU A 52 -2.61 17.92 25.28
C GLU A 52 -2.49 17.29 26.67
N LYS A 53 -3.55 17.37 27.49
CA LYS A 53 -3.55 16.74 28.82
C LYS A 53 -3.23 15.25 28.70
N LEU A 54 -3.80 14.56 27.71
CA LEU A 54 -3.52 13.14 27.50
C LEU A 54 -2.09 12.88 27.01
N PHE A 55 -1.52 13.77 26.19
CA PHE A 55 -0.13 13.69 25.76
C PHE A 55 0.81 13.66 26.96
N ASP A 56 0.64 14.60 27.90
CA ASP A 56 1.49 14.70 29.09
C ASP A 56 1.35 13.50 30.02
N LEU A 57 0.13 12.95 30.15
CA LEU A 57 -0.11 11.72 30.93
C LEU A 57 0.57 10.49 30.32
N VAL A 58 0.54 10.39 28.99
CA VAL A 58 1.15 9.31 28.23
C VAL A 58 2.68 9.46 28.18
N ASP A 59 3.18 10.69 28.15
CA ASP A 59 4.62 10.99 28.26
C ASP A 59 5.15 10.59 29.65
N GLY A 60 4.42 10.92 30.72
CA GLY A 60 4.74 10.46 32.07
C GLY A 60 4.70 8.94 32.25
N PHE A 61 3.93 8.21 31.44
CA PHE A 61 3.95 6.74 31.42
C PHE A 61 5.24 6.18 30.77
N ALA A 62 5.91 6.96 29.92
CA ALA A 62 7.01 6.58 29.05
C ALA A 62 8.39 6.52 29.74
N GLU A 63 8.44 5.93 30.94
CA GLU A 63 9.64 5.87 31.81
C GLU A 63 10.78 4.99 31.25
N SER A 64 10.51 4.13 30.26
CA SER A 64 11.50 3.22 29.68
C SER A 64 11.42 3.19 28.17
N THR A 65 12.50 2.76 27.50
CA THR A 65 12.55 2.58 26.04
C THR A 65 11.36 1.78 25.50
N LYS A 66 11.00 0.68 26.18
CA LYS A 66 9.85 -0.16 25.80
C LYS A 66 8.52 0.60 25.89
N ARG A 67 8.33 1.42 26.93
CA ARG A 67 7.10 2.20 27.11
C ARG A 67 7.04 3.39 26.16
N LYS A 68 8.17 4.09 25.95
CA LYS A 68 8.32 5.11 24.90
C LYS A 68 7.89 4.56 23.54
N ALA A 69 8.45 3.43 23.14
CA ALA A 69 8.08 2.77 21.89
C ALA A 69 6.59 2.39 21.82
N ALA A 70 5.94 2.09 22.94
CA ALA A 70 4.52 1.76 22.97
C ALA A 70 3.60 2.99 22.85
N VAL A 71 4.09 4.20 23.14
CA VAL A 71 3.25 5.40 23.20
C VAL A 71 3.49 6.41 22.08
N TRP A 72 4.67 6.39 21.45
CA TRP A 72 5.00 7.32 20.36
C TRP A 72 3.94 7.37 19.24
N PRO A 73 3.33 6.24 18.82
CA PRO A 73 2.28 6.27 17.80
C PRO A 73 1.00 7.02 18.23
N LEU A 74 0.65 7.00 19.51
CA LEU A 74 -0.43 7.81 20.05
C LEU A 74 0.01 9.26 20.29
N GLN A 75 1.22 9.49 20.80
CA GLN A 75 1.73 10.85 21.06
C GLN A 75 1.73 11.72 19.79
N ILE A 76 2.10 11.15 18.64
CA ILE A 76 2.02 11.90 17.38
C ILE A 76 0.57 12.19 16.96
N ILE A 77 -0.37 11.27 17.20
CA ILE A 77 -1.81 11.47 16.93
C ILE A 77 -2.35 12.59 17.82
N LEU A 78 -2.03 12.58 19.11
CA LEU A 78 -2.46 13.62 20.04
C LEU A 78 -1.92 14.99 19.64
N LEU A 79 -0.67 15.04 19.17
CA LEU A 79 -0.09 16.28 18.67
C LEU A 79 -0.77 16.75 17.38
N ILE A 80 -1.13 15.84 16.46
CA ILE A 80 -1.91 16.13 15.25
C ILE A 80 -3.30 16.70 15.59
N LEU A 81 -3.88 16.38 16.74
CA LEU A 81 -5.14 16.97 17.20
C LEU A 81 -4.97 18.39 17.77
N CYS A 82 -3.73 18.88 17.90
CA CYS A 82 -3.39 20.19 18.45
C CYS A 82 -2.60 21.06 17.43
N PRO A 83 -3.23 21.58 16.36
CA PRO A 83 -2.54 22.36 15.33
C PRO A 83 -1.78 23.57 15.90
N GLU A 84 -2.37 24.29 16.86
CA GLU A 84 -1.76 25.46 17.50
C GLU A 84 -0.47 25.13 18.25
N ILE A 85 -0.41 23.95 18.88
CA ILE A 85 0.80 23.46 19.55
C ILE A 85 1.88 23.11 18.50
N ILE A 86 1.50 22.47 17.39
CA ILE A 86 2.43 22.20 16.28
C ILE A 86 3.01 23.52 15.74
N GLN A 87 2.16 24.54 15.60
CA GLN A 87 2.60 25.88 15.22
C GLN A 87 3.54 26.49 16.24
N ASP A 88 3.26 26.38 17.54
CA ASP A 88 4.12 26.93 18.59
C ASP A 88 5.50 26.28 18.62
N ILE A 89 5.56 24.94 18.62
CA ILE A 89 6.85 24.22 18.70
C ILE A 89 7.69 24.35 17.42
N SER A 90 7.11 24.82 16.32
CA SER A 90 7.83 25.11 15.07
C SER A 90 8.61 26.43 15.10
N LYS A 91 8.35 27.31 16.08
CA LYS A 91 9.05 28.58 16.26
C LYS A 91 10.43 28.38 16.91
N ASP A 92 11.27 29.40 16.80
CA ASP A 92 12.60 29.44 17.45
C ASP A 92 12.48 29.41 18.98
N VAL A 93 11.59 30.25 19.52
CA VAL A 93 11.26 30.32 20.94
C VAL A 93 9.97 29.55 21.18
N VAL A 94 10.02 28.55 22.06
CA VAL A 94 8.91 27.63 22.36
C VAL A 94 8.52 27.79 23.81
N ASP A 95 7.21 27.82 24.08
CA ASP A 95 6.68 27.85 25.44
C ASP A 95 7.23 26.67 26.26
N GLU A 96 7.64 26.91 27.50
CA GLU A 96 8.12 25.86 28.40
C GLU A 96 7.09 24.73 28.56
N ASN A 97 5.79 25.04 28.51
CA ASN A 97 4.69 24.08 28.56
C ASN A 97 4.66 23.12 27.36
N ASN A 98 5.27 23.52 26.24
CA ASN A 98 5.34 22.75 25.00
C ASN A 98 6.71 22.11 24.75
N MET A 99 7.67 22.29 25.67
CA MET A 99 9.04 21.81 25.49
C MET A 99 9.12 20.28 25.40
N ASN A 100 8.33 19.54 26.18
CA ASN A 100 8.28 18.08 26.11
C ASN A 100 7.79 17.60 24.73
N LYS A 101 6.82 18.31 24.12
CA LYS A 101 6.28 18.02 22.79
C LYS A 101 7.33 18.26 21.69
N LYS A 102 8.13 19.33 21.82
CA LYS A 102 9.31 19.57 20.95
C LYS A 102 10.36 18.46 21.10
N LEU A 103 10.73 18.10 22.32
CA LEU A 103 11.70 17.03 22.61
C LEU A 103 11.25 15.66 22.08
N PHE A 104 9.94 15.38 22.13
CA PHE A 104 9.36 14.19 21.50
C PHE A 104 9.61 14.18 19.99
N LEU A 105 9.31 15.28 19.27
CA LEU A 105 9.58 15.38 17.83
C LEU A 105 11.07 15.26 17.49
N ASP A 106 11.94 15.88 18.28
CA ASP A 106 13.39 15.75 18.11
C ASP A 106 13.85 14.30 18.31
N SER A 107 13.23 13.58 19.25
CA SER A 107 13.50 12.16 19.50
C SER A 107 13.05 11.27 18.34
N LEU A 108 11.91 11.58 17.71
CA LEU A 108 11.46 10.92 16.48
C LEU A 108 12.47 11.13 15.35
N ARG A 109 12.87 12.38 15.09
CA ARG A 109 13.87 12.72 14.05
C ARG A 109 15.18 11.97 14.25
N LYS A 110 15.73 11.98 15.47
CA LYS A 110 16.96 11.25 15.81
C LYS A 110 16.83 9.74 15.62
N ALA A 111 15.67 9.16 15.96
CA ALA A 111 15.44 7.72 15.82
C ALA A 111 15.31 7.29 14.35
N LEU A 112 14.72 8.12 13.48
CA LEU A 112 14.60 7.89 12.05
C LEU A 112 15.95 8.00 11.32
N ALA A 113 16.75 9.01 11.66
CA ALA A 113 18.08 9.24 11.07
C ALA A 113 19.13 8.16 11.44
N GLY A 114 18.76 7.12 12.17
CA GLY A 114 19.67 6.05 12.59
C GLY A 114 20.63 6.48 13.71
N HIS A 115 20.45 7.67 14.28
CA HIS A 115 21.20 8.17 15.44
C HIS A 115 20.61 7.68 16.78
N GLY A 116 19.47 7.00 16.76
CA GLY A 116 18.85 6.38 17.94
C GLY A 116 19.48 5.03 18.28
N GLY A 117 19.93 4.86 19.53
CA GLY A 117 20.58 3.62 19.99
C GLY A 117 19.65 2.40 20.16
N SER A 118 18.32 2.55 19.98
CA SER A 118 17.35 1.46 20.18
C SER A 118 16.56 1.18 18.91
N ARG A 119 16.71 -0.04 18.39
CA ARG A 119 15.91 -0.58 17.28
C ARG A 119 14.40 -0.42 17.52
N GLN A 120 13.93 -0.70 18.74
CA GLN A 120 12.51 -0.59 19.09
C GLN A 120 11.99 0.86 18.99
N LEU A 121 12.82 1.84 19.32
CA LEU A 121 12.47 3.25 19.15
C LEU A 121 12.47 3.65 17.67
N THR A 122 13.44 3.20 16.88
CA THR A 122 13.45 3.42 15.42
C THR A 122 12.20 2.83 14.76
N GLU A 123 11.82 1.60 15.13
CA GLU A 123 10.61 0.95 14.65
C GLU A 123 9.35 1.73 15.04
N SER A 124 9.28 2.22 16.29
CA SER A 124 8.16 3.02 16.77
C SER A 124 8.10 4.42 16.12
N ALA A 125 9.26 5.04 15.87
CA ALA A 125 9.34 6.31 15.15
C ALA A 125 8.87 6.17 13.71
N ALA A 126 9.18 5.06 13.05
CA ALA A 126 8.65 4.76 11.72
C ALA A 126 7.12 4.72 11.72
N ILE A 127 6.51 4.03 12.70
CA ILE A 127 5.05 3.97 12.86
C ILE A 127 4.46 5.37 13.08
N ALA A 128 5.04 6.13 14.01
CA ALA A 128 4.58 7.47 14.33
C ALA A 128 4.69 8.41 13.11
N CYS A 129 5.79 8.36 12.38
CA CYS A 129 6.00 9.21 11.21
C CYS A 129 5.13 8.82 10.02
N VAL A 130 4.83 7.53 9.81
CA VAL A 130 3.83 7.11 8.80
C VAL A 130 2.45 7.62 9.17
N LYS A 131 2.07 7.55 10.45
CA LYS A 131 0.78 8.11 10.95
C LYS A 131 0.69 9.62 10.70
N LEU A 132 1.78 10.35 10.94
CA LEU A 132 1.88 11.78 10.61
C LEU A 132 1.71 12.04 9.11
N CYS A 133 2.44 11.31 8.26
CA CYS A 133 2.33 11.42 6.81
C CYS A 133 0.90 11.15 6.35
N LYS A 134 0.29 10.05 6.83
CA LYS A 134 -1.08 9.66 6.49
C LYS A 134 -2.09 10.72 6.90
N ALA A 135 -2.03 11.21 8.14
CA ALA A 135 -2.94 12.24 8.64
C ALA A 135 -2.83 13.53 7.81
N SER A 136 -1.61 13.95 7.45
CA SER A 136 -1.41 15.15 6.62
C SER A 136 -2.13 15.09 5.26
N THR A 137 -2.37 13.89 4.71
CA THR A 137 -3.10 13.74 3.45
C THR A 137 -4.58 14.08 3.55
N TYR A 138 -5.16 14.05 4.76
CA TYR A 138 -6.57 14.39 5.00
C TYR A 138 -6.79 15.88 5.25
N ILE A 139 -5.75 16.70 5.12
CA ILE A 139 -5.80 18.15 5.28
C ILE A 139 -5.46 18.75 3.92
N ASN A 140 -6.20 19.77 3.50
CA ASN A 140 -5.90 20.48 2.26
C ASN A 140 -4.57 21.25 2.42
N TRP A 141 -3.73 21.21 1.37
CA TRP A 141 -2.42 21.86 1.34
C TRP A 141 -2.51 23.38 1.48
N GLU A 142 -3.62 23.99 1.07
CA GLU A 142 -3.87 25.44 1.16
C GLU A 142 -4.09 25.91 2.60
N ASP A 143 -4.62 25.05 3.47
CA ASP A 143 -5.17 25.46 4.75
C ASP A 143 -4.12 25.52 5.88
N ASN A 144 -3.06 24.68 5.88
CA ASN A 144 -2.17 24.57 7.05
C ASN A 144 -0.73 24.10 6.76
N SER A 145 0.16 25.05 6.49
CA SER A 145 1.56 24.79 6.15
C SER A 145 2.39 24.08 7.23
N VAL A 146 2.05 24.21 8.51
CA VAL A 146 2.93 23.75 9.60
C VAL A 146 3.02 22.22 9.71
N ILE A 147 1.89 21.50 9.59
CA ILE A 147 1.92 20.03 9.58
C ILE A 147 2.71 19.49 8.38
N PHE A 148 2.61 20.16 7.23
CA PHE A 148 3.40 19.79 6.05
C PHE A 148 4.90 20.05 6.28
N LEU A 149 5.29 21.17 6.88
CA LEU A 149 6.69 21.42 7.27
C LEU A 149 7.20 20.33 8.21
N LEU A 150 6.38 19.91 9.19
CA LEU A 150 6.73 18.82 10.10
C LEU A 150 6.94 17.51 9.33
N VAL A 151 6.06 17.16 8.40
CA VAL A 151 6.21 15.98 7.53
C VAL A 151 7.49 16.07 6.70
N GLN A 152 7.76 17.21 6.05
CA GLN A 152 8.96 17.40 5.21
C GLN A 152 10.24 17.20 6.03
N SER A 153 10.24 17.57 7.32
CA SER A 153 11.40 17.40 8.19
C SER A 153 11.75 15.94 8.52
N MET A 154 10.85 14.98 8.27
CA MET A 154 11.04 13.57 8.66
C MET A 154 10.88 12.57 7.50
N VAL A 155 10.14 12.93 6.44
CA VAL A 155 9.71 11.99 5.39
C VAL A 155 10.88 11.39 4.61
N VAL A 156 11.99 12.13 4.44
CA VAL A 156 13.18 11.63 3.73
C VAL A 156 13.85 10.50 4.52
N ASP A 157 14.11 10.70 5.81
CA ASP A 157 14.69 9.68 6.68
C ASP A 157 13.75 8.47 6.83
N LEU A 158 12.44 8.72 6.92
CA LEU A 158 11.44 7.66 6.93
C LEU A 158 11.50 6.79 5.65
N LYS A 159 11.55 7.42 4.47
CA LYS A 159 11.66 6.71 3.19
C LYS A 159 12.96 5.90 3.13
N ASN A 160 14.08 6.50 3.53
CA ASN A 160 15.38 5.84 3.58
C ASN A 160 15.43 4.68 4.59
N LEU A 161 14.61 4.70 5.63
CA LEU A 161 14.48 3.62 6.60
C LEU A 161 13.62 2.46 6.06
N LEU A 162 12.46 2.78 5.49
CA LEU A 162 11.47 1.77 5.06
C LEU A 162 11.82 1.13 3.71
N PHE A 163 12.35 1.90 2.77
CA PHE A 163 12.60 1.47 1.38
C PHE A 163 14.09 1.32 1.09
N ASN A 164 14.84 0.73 2.03
CA ASN A 164 16.26 0.42 1.86
C ASN A 164 16.47 -1.05 1.45
N PRO A 165 16.86 -1.35 0.19
CA PRO A 165 17.10 -2.73 -0.24
C PRO A 165 18.28 -3.38 0.49
N SER A 166 19.30 -2.60 0.87
CA SER A 166 20.51 -3.09 1.54
C SER A 166 20.28 -3.45 3.02
N LYS A 167 19.27 -2.83 3.65
CA LYS A 167 18.88 -3.10 5.03
C LYS A 167 17.35 -3.11 5.15
N PRO A 168 16.68 -4.21 4.74
CA PRO A 168 15.23 -4.28 4.76
C PRO A 168 14.65 -4.04 6.15
N PHE A 169 13.63 -3.19 6.21
CA PHE A 169 12.91 -2.93 7.45
C PHE A 169 12.17 -4.19 7.93
N SER A 170 12.22 -4.47 9.24
CA SER A 170 11.51 -5.59 9.84
C SER A 170 11.33 -5.38 11.33
N ARG A 171 10.10 -5.55 11.84
CA ARG A 171 9.74 -5.56 13.28
C ARG A 171 9.52 -6.98 13.80
N GLY A 172 9.83 -8.00 13.00
CA GLY A 172 9.53 -9.40 13.31
C GLY A 172 8.09 -9.82 13.00
N SER A 173 7.25 -8.93 12.45
CA SER A 173 5.90 -9.23 11.95
C SER A 173 5.75 -8.74 10.51
N GLN A 174 5.97 -9.65 9.56
CA GLN A 174 5.97 -9.32 8.13
C GLN A 174 4.67 -8.66 7.64
N PRO A 175 3.45 -9.12 7.99
CA PRO A 175 2.22 -8.49 7.50
C PRO A 175 2.06 -7.03 7.95
N ALA A 176 2.31 -6.76 9.24
CA ALA A 176 2.18 -5.41 9.77
C ALA A 176 3.24 -4.46 9.19
N ASP A 177 4.43 -4.97 8.87
CA ASP A 177 5.51 -4.20 8.22
C ASP A 177 5.11 -3.80 6.80
N VAL A 178 4.52 -4.73 6.05
CA VAL A 178 3.99 -4.47 4.72
C VAL A 178 2.87 -3.42 4.75
N ASP A 179 1.91 -3.54 5.66
CA ASP A 179 0.83 -2.56 5.81
C ASP A 179 1.36 -1.15 6.13
N LEU A 180 2.37 -1.06 7.01
CA LEU A 180 3.04 0.19 7.34
C LEU A 180 3.71 0.82 6.11
N MET A 181 4.39 -0.01 5.31
CA MET A 181 5.05 0.44 4.09
C MET A 181 4.05 0.87 3.00
N ILE A 182 2.90 0.18 2.89
CA ILE A 182 1.80 0.58 2.00
C ILE A 182 1.23 1.93 2.43
N ASP A 183 0.91 2.10 3.72
CA ASP A 183 0.43 3.38 4.26
C ASP A 183 1.47 4.50 4.01
N CYS A 184 2.77 4.21 4.14
CA CYS A 184 3.83 5.15 3.84
C CYS A 184 3.84 5.55 2.36
N LEU A 185 3.82 4.58 1.44
CA LEU A 185 3.92 4.83 -0.01
C LEU A 185 2.70 5.61 -0.51
N VAL A 186 1.49 5.20 -0.11
CA VAL A 186 0.25 5.93 -0.42
C VAL A 186 0.30 7.36 0.11
N SER A 187 0.78 7.55 1.35
CA SER A 187 0.91 8.90 1.92
C SER A 187 1.92 9.75 1.15
N CYS A 188 3.07 9.18 0.80
CA CYS A 188 4.12 9.87 0.04
C CYS A 188 3.63 10.29 -1.34
N PHE A 189 2.87 9.44 -2.01
CA PHE A 189 2.23 9.76 -3.28
C PHE A 189 1.26 10.94 -3.16
N ARG A 190 0.40 10.91 -2.12
CA ARG A 190 -0.57 11.99 -1.88
C ARG A 190 0.07 13.32 -1.51
N ILE A 191 1.17 13.30 -0.77
CA ILE A 191 1.91 14.52 -0.37
C ILE A 191 2.68 15.10 -1.56
N SER A 192 3.28 14.26 -2.41
CA SER A 192 4.13 14.71 -3.51
C SER A 192 4.07 13.71 -4.68
N PRO A 193 3.03 13.79 -5.54
CA PRO A 193 2.77 12.80 -6.59
C PRO A 193 3.83 12.78 -7.69
N HIS A 194 4.66 13.82 -7.80
CA HIS A 194 5.75 13.91 -8.77
C HIS A 194 7.09 13.43 -8.22
N ASN A 195 7.21 13.22 -6.89
CA ASN A 195 8.45 12.74 -6.28
C ASN A 195 8.52 11.20 -6.29
N ASN A 196 8.85 10.64 -7.45
CA ASN A 196 8.78 9.19 -7.72
C ASN A 196 10.06 8.41 -7.39
N GLN A 197 10.98 8.94 -6.56
CA GLN A 197 12.24 8.24 -6.28
C GLN A 197 12.02 6.86 -5.64
N HIS A 198 11.09 6.76 -4.71
CA HIS A 198 10.77 5.50 -4.01
C HIS A 198 9.98 4.53 -4.90
N PHE A 199 9.14 5.05 -5.81
CA PHE A 199 8.55 4.24 -6.88
C PHE A 199 9.63 3.54 -7.71
N LYS A 200 10.69 4.26 -8.11
CA LYS A 200 11.81 3.67 -8.86
C LYS A 200 12.53 2.57 -8.09
N ILE A 201 12.72 2.75 -6.77
CA ILE A 201 13.29 1.70 -5.93
C ILE A 201 12.39 0.46 -5.97
N CYS A 202 11.08 0.60 -5.77
CA CYS A 202 10.16 -0.54 -5.81
C CYS A 202 9.95 -1.11 -7.22
N LEU A 203 10.17 -0.35 -8.29
CA LEU A 203 10.03 -0.82 -9.68
C LEU A 203 11.28 -1.54 -10.20
N ALA A 204 12.44 -1.37 -9.57
CA ALA A 204 13.66 -1.98 -10.05
C ALA A 204 13.59 -3.53 -10.01
N GLN A 205 14.07 -4.17 -11.08
CA GLN A 205 14.03 -5.63 -11.25
C GLN A 205 14.71 -6.39 -10.10
N ASN A 206 15.81 -5.83 -9.56
CA ASN A 206 16.59 -6.44 -8.49
C ASN A 206 16.05 -6.14 -7.09
N SER A 207 14.92 -5.44 -6.98
CA SER A 207 14.34 -5.11 -5.67
C SER A 207 13.70 -6.33 -5.00
N PRO A 208 13.67 -6.36 -3.65
CA PRO A 208 12.99 -7.42 -2.92
C PRO A 208 11.52 -7.57 -3.35
N SER A 209 11.02 -8.80 -3.42
CA SER A 209 9.62 -9.08 -3.80
C SER A 209 8.61 -8.39 -2.86
N THR A 210 8.96 -8.19 -1.59
CA THR A 210 8.17 -7.39 -0.65
C THR A 210 7.96 -5.96 -1.15
N PHE A 211 8.97 -5.35 -1.79
CA PHE A 211 8.85 -3.98 -2.30
C PHE A 211 7.96 -3.92 -3.55
N HIS A 212 8.03 -4.93 -4.41
CA HIS A 212 7.09 -5.10 -5.54
C HIS A 212 5.65 -5.24 -5.02
N TYR A 213 5.46 -6.07 -3.98
CA TYR A 213 4.15 -6.27 -3.36
C TYR A 213 3.59 -4.99 -2.72
N VAL A 214 4.42 -4.27 -1.95
CA VAL A 214 4.05 -2.98 -1.36
C VAL A 214 3.66 -1.98 -2.45
N LEU A 215 4.43 -1.87 -3.53
CA LEU A 215 4.13 -0.97 -4.63
C LEU A 215 2.77 -1.27 -5.27
N VAL A 216 2.56 -2.52 -5.70
CA VAL A 216 1.34 -2.93 -6.41
C VAL A 216 0.11 -2.71 -5.53
N ASN A 217 0.17 -3.08 -4.25
CA ASN A 217 -0.94 -2.88 -3.32
C ASN A 217 -1.17 -1.40 -2.98
N SER A 218 -0.12 -0.58 -2.97
CA SER A 218 -0.26 0.87 -2.78
C SER A 218 -0.95 1.53 -3.97
N LEU A 219 -0.57 1.18 -5.20
CA LEU A 219 -1.21 1.66 -6.42
C LEU A 219 -2.67 1.25 -6.47
N HIS A 220 -2.97 -0.02 -6.17
CA HIS A 220 -4.34 -0.51 -6.11
C HIS A 220 -5.15 0.25 -5.06
N ARG A 221 -4.58 0.53 -3.88
CA ARG A 221 -5.24 1.33 -2.84
C ARG A 221 -5.47 2.79 -3.23
N ILE A 222 -4.58 3.39 -4.02
CA ILE A 222 -4.78 4.75 -4.56
C ILE A 222 -6.01 4.76 -5.49
N ILE A 223 -6.15 3.76 -6.35
CA ILE A 223 -7.30 3.61 -7.26
C ILE A 223 -8.59 3.30 -6.49
N THR A 224 -8.59 2.33 -5.57
CA THR A 224 -9.83 1.95 -4.89
C THR A 224 -10.31 3.00 -3.90
N ASN A 225 -9.40 3.73 -3.25
CA ASN A 225 -9.78 4.86 -2.41
C ASN A 225 -10.40 6.01 -3.21
N SER A 226 -10.10 6.13 -4.51
CA SER A 226 -10.72 7.14 -5.38
C SER A 226 -12.07 6.70 -5.95
N THR A 227 -12.28 5.39 -6.17
CA THR A 227 -13.48 4.85 -6.86
C THR A 227 -14.56 4.29 -5.94
N PHE A 228 -14.21 3.62 -4.84
CA PHE A 228 -15.16 2.82 -4.03
C PHE A 228 -16.26 3.66 -3.36
N LYS A 229 -16.01 4.95 -3.11
CA LYS A 229 -16.99 5.80 -2.40
C LYS A 229 -18.07 6.43 -3.29
N HIS A 230 -18.01 6.25 -4.62
CA HIS A 230 -19.07 6.74 -5.52
C HIS A 230 -20.35 5.90 -5.50
N GLY A 231 -20.33 4.66 -4.99
CA GLY A 231 -21.46 3.73 -5.05
C GLY A 231 -22.48 3.83 -3.91
N LEU A 232 -22.18 4.54 -2.81
CA LEU A 232 -23.04 4.56 -1.60
C LEU A 232 -23.41 5.95 -1.07
N GLY A 233 -23.13 7.03 -1.81
CA GLY A 233 -23.51 8.39 -1.42
C GLY A 233 -22.81 8.93 -0.17
N THR A 234 -21.74 8.28 0.30
CA THR A 234 -21.00 8.66 1.51
C THR A 234 -19.56 9.01 1.17
N ALA A 235 -19.29 10.33 1.13
CA ALA A 235 -18.01 11.03 0.93
C ALA A 235 -17.20 10.58 -0.30
N SER A 236 -17.21 11.35 -1.40
CA SER A 236 -16.24 11.18 -2.49
C SER A 236 -14.81 11.19 -1.94
N ALA A 237 -13.86 10.59 -2.68
CA ALA A 237 -12.45 10.80 -2.38
C ALA A 237 -12.17 12.29 -2.26
N LEU A 238 -11.29 12.68 -1.33
CA LEU A 238 -10.99 14.09 -1.12
C LEU A 238 -10.52 14.72 -2.43
N ASP A 239 -11.14 15.84 -2.81
CA ASP A 239 -10.97 16.42 -4.15
C ASP A 239 -9.51 16.81 -4.46
N TRP A 240 -8.70 17.04 -3.41
CA TRP A 240 -7.27 17.35 -3.52
C TRP A 240 -6.34 16.13 -3.54
N TRP A 241 -6.84 14.91 -3.35
CA TRP A 241 -6.00 13.73 -3.50
C TRP A 241 -5.58 13.56 -4.97
N PRO A 242 -4.27 13.40 -5.25
CA PRO A 242 -3.82 13.22 -6.62
C PRO A 242 -4.37 11.93 -7.22
N LYS A 243 -4.67 11.99 -8.52
CA LYS A 243 -5.11 10.84 -9.30
C LYS A 243 -3.91 9.98 -9.67
N ILE A 244 -4.19 8.73 -10.06
CA ILE A 244 -3.18 7.71 -10.39
C ILE A 244 -2.39 8.02 -11.68
N ASP A 245 -2.85 8.99 -12.48
CA ASP A 245 -2.28 9.39 -13.76
C ASP A 245 -0.80 9.78 -13.69
N ALA A 246 -0.34 10.34 -12.57
CA ALA A 246 1.08 10.61 -12.31
C ALA A 246 1.98 9.37 -12.42
N VAL A 247 1.42 8.15 -12.31
CA VAL A 247 2.14 6.88 -12.37
C VAL A 247 2.18 6.31 -13.80
N TYR A 248 1.37 6.77 -14.75
CA TYR A 248 1.32 6.23 -16.12
C TYR A 248 2.67 6.29 -16.85
N CYS A 249 3.58 7.17 -16.42
CA CYS A 249 4.96 7.22 -16.90
C CYS A 249 5.82 5.98 -16.58
N HIS A 250 5.36 5.10 -15.67
CA HIS A 250 6.03 3.87 -15.23
C HIS A 250 5.43 2.59 -15.83
N SER A 251 4.62 2.72 -16.88
CA SER A 251 3.87 1.60 -17.46
C SER A 251 4.77 0.46 -17.98
N VAL A 252 5.91 0.80 -18.58
CA VAL A 252 6.88 -0.19 -19.10
C VAL A 252 7.43 -1.04 -17.96
N GLU A 253 7.85 -0.41 -16.87
CA GLU A 253 8.40 -1.09 -15.71
C GLU A 253 7.35 -1.99 -15.02
N LEU A 254 6.08 -1.55 -14.98
CA LEU A 254 4.97 -2.36 -14.48
C LEU A 254 4.68 -3.59 -15.35
N ARG A 255 4.71 -3.45 -16.69
CA ARG A 255 4.57 -4.58 -17.62
C ARG A 255 5.71 -5.59 -17.47
N ASN A 256 6.94 -5.12 -17.34
CA ASN A 256 8.10 -5.99 -17.12
C ASN A 256 7.96 -6.77 -15.79
N MET A 257 7.55 -6.09 -14.71
CA MET A 257 7.28 -6.74 -13.43
C MET A 257 6.17 -7.80 -13.54
N PHE A 258 5.12 -7.54 -14.33
CA PHE A 258 4.03 -8.50 -14.56
C PHE A 258 4.55 -9.74 -15.29
N GLY A 259 5.26 -9.56 -16.41
CA GLY A 259 5.82 -10.67 -17.18
C GLY A 259 6.79 -11.53 -16.37
N GLU A 260 7.69 -10.91 -15.60
CA GLU A 260 8.62 -11.62 -14.73
C GLU A 260 7.91 -12.40 -13.61
N THR A 261 6.91 -11.79 -12.98
CA THR A 261 6.13 -12.42 -11.92
C THR A 261 5.30 -13.59 -12.45
N LEU A 262 4.65 -13.41 -13.60
CA LEU A 262 3.92 -14.45 -14.32
C LEU A 262 4.81 -15.65 -14.61
N HIS A 263 5.97 -15.42 -15.22
CA HIS A 263 6.92 -16.48 -15.56
C HIS A 263 7.36 -17.27 -14.33
N LYS A 264 7.71 -16.58 -13.22
CA LYS A 264 8.12 -17.22 -11.96
C LYS A 264 6.97 -18.00 -11.30
N ALA A 265 5.75 -17.46 -11.30
CA ALA A 265 4.58 -18.11 -10.70
C ALA A 265 4.16 -19.38 -11.46
N VAL A 266 4.24 -19.37 -12.80
CA VAL A 266 3.89 -20.51 -13.65
C VAL A 266 4.98 -21.58 -13.62
N GLN A 267 6.27 -21.20 -13.63
CA GLN A 267 7.38 -22.15 -13.54
C GLN A 267 7.44 -22.93 -12.21
N GLY A 268 7.05 -22.29 -11.10
CA GLY A 268 6.94 -22.96 -9.80
C GLY A 268 5.89 -24.09 -9.74
N CYS A 269 5.05 -24.21 -10.77
CA CYS A 269 4.05 -25.28 -10.89
C CYS A 269 4.57 -26.48 -11.71
N GLY A 270 5.77 -26.39 -12.31
CA GLY A 270 6.35 -27.40 -13.20
C GLY A 270 7.58 -28.11 -12.63
N ALA A 271 7.40 -28.97 -11.62
CA ALA A 271 8.42 -29.94 -11.21
C ALA A 271 7.83 -31.31 -10.86
N HIS A 272 7.05 -31.87 -11.78
CA HIS A 272 6.93 -33.33 -11.91
C HIS A 272 7.10 -33.71 -13.39
N PRO A 273 8.15 -34.46 -13.77
CA PRO A 273 8.30 -34.91 -15.13
C PRO A 273 7.32 -36.06 -15.41
N ALA A 274 6.81 -36.08 -16.65
CA ALA A 274 6.28 -37.21 -17.40
C ALA A 274 5.28 -38.15 -16.70
N ILE A 275 4.07 -38.11 -17.22
CA ILE A 275 3.07 -39.19 -17.24
C ILE A 275 3.77 -40.57 -17.25
N ARG A 276 3.72 -41.29 -16.13
CA ARG A 276 3.81 -42.76 -16.12
C ARG A 276 2.41 -43.30 -15.92
N MET A 277 1.89 -43.90 -16.98
CA MET A 277 0.74 -44.78 -16.93
C MET A 277 1.00 -46.00 -16.04
N ALA A 278 -0.07 -46.48 -15.40
CA ALA A 278 -0.36 -47.84 -14.89
C ALA A 278 -0.67 -47.91 -13.37
N PRO A 279 -1.33 -48.98 -12.88
CA PRO A 279 -2.76 -49.04 -12.67
C PRO A 279 -3.14 -49.11 -11.18
N SER A 280 -4.44 -49.03 -10.92
CA SER A 280 -5.11 -48.95 -9.63
C SER A 280 -4.85 -50.09 -8.61
N LEU A 281 -5.14 -49.76 -7.34
CA LEU A 281 -5.52 -50.58 -6.16
C LEU A 281 -4.41 -50.94 -5.15
N THR A 282 -4.41 -50.32 -3.96
CA THR A 282 -4.85 -50.94 -2.68
C THR A 282 -4.68 -49.99 -1.49
N PHE A 283 -5.74 -49.95 -0.69
CA PHE A 283 -5.88 -49.23 0.58
C PHE A 283 -5.08 -49.94 1.68
N LYS A 284 -4.21 -49.22 2.41
CA LYS A 284 -3.93 -49.51 3.83
C LYS A 284 -3.32 -48.31 4.54
N GLU A 285 -4.01 -47.96 5.61
CA GLU A 285 -3.82 -46.87 6.56
C GLU A 285 -2.58 -47.09 7.44
N LYS A 286 -1.79 -46.03 7.66
CA LYS A 286 -1.06 -45.83 8.93
C LYS A 286 -0.64 -44.37 9.10
N VAL A 287 -1.18 -43.77 10.15
CA VAL A 287 -0.92 -42.43 10.65
C VAL A 287 0.49 -42.37 11.23
N THR A 288 1.33 -41.46 10.72
CA THR A 288 2.45 -40.90 11.46
C THR A 288 2.60 -39.43 11.12
N SER A 289 2.51 -38.61 12.16
CA SER A 289 2.70 -37.16 12.16
C SER A 289 4.09 -36.78 11.61
N LEU A 290 4.14 -36.30 10.38
CA LEU A 290 5.33 -35.67 9.82
C LEU A 290 5.13 -34.16 9.84
N LYS A 291 5.89 -33.49 10.71
CA LYS A 291 6.05 -32.03 10.70
C LYS A 291 6.53 -31.63 9.30
N PHE A 292 5.66 -31.00 8.52
CA PHE A 292 5.97 -30.55 7.18
C PHE A 292 6.98 -29.40 7.29
N LYS A 293 8.25 -29.70 7.02
CA LYS A 293 9.28 -28.69 6.82
C LYS A 293 9.05 -28.15 5.41
N GLU A 294 8.22 -27.11 5.28
CA GLU A 294 8.01 -26.41 4.00
C GLU A 294 9.38 -26.11 3.38
N LYS A 295 9.59 -26.53 2.13
CA LYS A 295 10.84 -26.25 1.40
C LYS A 295 10.89 -24.75 1.09
N PRO A 296 12.05 -24.09 1.16
CA PRO A 296 12.19 -22.66 0.86
C PRO A 296 11.58 -22.25 -0.49
N THR A 297 11.67 -23.14 -1.49
CA THR A 297 11.13 -22.96 -2.85
C THR A 297 9.59 -22.85 -2.90
N ASP A 298 8.88 -23.45 -1.95
CA ASP A 298 7.41 -23.44 -1.90
C ASP A 298 6.87 -22.09 -1.38
N LEU A 299 7.56 -21.50 -0.40
CA LEU A 299 7.24 -20.18 0.14
C LEU A 299 7.48 -19.07 -0.89
N GLU A 300 8.59 -19.15 -1.63
CA GLU A 300 8.89 -18.21 -2.72
C GLU A 300 7.83 -18.30 -3.83
N THR A 301 7.47 -19.52 -4.24
CA THR A 301 6.43 -19.74 -5.26
C THR A 301 5.08 -19.18 -4.80
N ARG A 302 4.70 -19.39 -3.53
CA ARG A 302 3.47 -18.82 -2.94
C ARG A 302 3.52 -17.27 -2.93
N SER A 303 4.67 -16.67 -2.64
CA SER A 303 4.85 -15.21 -2.66
C SER A 303 4.62 -14.62 -4.06
N TYR A 304 5.16 -15.25 -5.11
CA TYR A 304 4.93 -14.82 -6.49
C TYR A 304 3.46 -14.94 -6.91
N LYS A 305 2.72 -15.94 -6.41
CA LYS A 305 1.27 -16.05 -6.66
C LYS A 305 0.48 -14.90 -6.04
N TYR A 306 0.81 -14.49 -4.81
CA TYR A 306 0.15 -13.34 -4.17
C TYR A 306 0.49 -12.01 -4.87
N LEU A 307 1.74 -11.84 -5.29
CA LEU A 307 2.13 -10.68 -6.09
C LEU A 307 1.38 -10.67 -7.42
N LEU A 308 1.35 -11.80 -8.13
CA LEU A 308 0.64 -11.95 -9.40
C LEU A 308 -0.85 -11.59 -9.26
N LEU A 309 -1.54 -12.15 -8.26
CA LEU A 309 -2.93 -11.79 -7.97
C LEU A 309 -3.10 -10.28 -7.77
N SER A 310 -2.20 -9.66 -7.01
CA SER A 310 -2.23 -8.21 -6.76
C SER A 310 -2.03 -7.40 -8.05
N MET A 311 -1.16 -7.88 -8.96
CA MET A 311 -0.94 -7.23 -10.26
C MET A 311 -2.15 -7.37 -11.18
N VAL A 312 -2.81 -8.54 -11.21
CA VAL A 312 -4.03 -8.73 -12.00
C VAL A 312 -5.16 -7.84 -11.48
N LYS A 313 -5.32 -7.72 -10.16
CA LYS A 313 -6.25 -6.76 -9.53
C LYS A 313 -5.92 -5.31 -9.91
N LEU A 314 -4.64 -4.96 -9.98
CA LEU A 314 -4.22 -3.63 -10.41
C LEU A 314 -4.61 -3.35 -11.87
N ILE A 315 -4.40 -4.31 -12.77
CA ILE A 315 -4.79 -4.21 -14.19
C ILE A 315 -6.30 -4.08 -14.33
N HIS A 316 -7.06 -4.88 -13.57
CA HIS A 316 -8.51 -4.81 -13.54
C HIS A 316 -8.99 -3.43 -13.06
N ALA A 317 -8.39 -2.89 -11.99
CA ALA A 317 -8.81 -1.62 -11.40
C ALA A 317 -8.51 -0.39 -12.28
N ASP A 318 -7.36 -0.36 -12.97
CA ASP A 318 -7.04 0.68 -13.95
C ASP A 318 -6.11 0.12 -15.06
N PRO A 319 -6.65 -0.29 -16.22
CA PRO A 319 -5.84 -0.85 -17.29
C PRO A 319 -4.86 0.15 -17.91
N LYS A 320 -5.09 1.47 -17.76
CA LYS A 320 -4.22 2.51 -18.34
C LYS A 320 -2.81 2.44 -17.76
N LEU A 321 -2.67 1.99 -16.50
CA LEU A 321 -1.37 1.79 -15.87
C LEU A 321 -0.44 0.87 -16.66
N LEU A 322 -0.98 -0.15 -17.36
CA LEU A 322 -0.19 -1.08 -18.16
C LEU A 322 -0.35 -0.88 -19.67
N LEU A 323 -1.33 -0.11 -20.13
CA LEU A 323 -1.52 0.21 -21.56
C LEU A 323 -0.75 1.46 -22.01
N CYS A 324 -0.49 2.42 -21.11
CA CYS A 324 0.19 3.66 -21.50
C CYS A 324 1.60 3.43 -22.06
N ASN A 325 1.91 4.11 -23.17
CA ASN A 325 3.23 4.10 -23.81
C ASN A 325 3.72 5.53 -24.08
N PRO A 326 4.09 6.30 -23.04
CA PRO A 326 4.39 7.73 -23.20
C PRO A 326 5.67 8.02 -24.00
N ARG A 327 6.51 7.03 -24.26
CA ARG A 327 7.81 7.18 -24.95
C ARG A 327 7.87 6.54 -26.34
N LYS A 328 6.86 5.75 -26.73
CA LYS A 328 6.88 4.91 -27.94
C LYS A 328 5.50 4.99 -28.61
N GLN A 329 5.45 5.25 -29.92
CA GLN A 329 4.22 5.31 -30.72
C GLN A 329 4.32 4.30 -31.88
N GLY A 330 3.17 3.80 -32.36
CA GLY A 330 3.11 2.81 -33.44
C GLY A 330 3.31 1.34 -33.02
N PRO A 331 4.04 0.50 -33.82
CA PRO A 331 4.03 -0.96 -33.70
C PRO A 331 4.50 -1.54 -32.35
N GLU A 332 5.39 -0.84 -31.62
CA GLU A 332 5.89 -1.29 -30.33
C GLU A 332 4.82 -1.22 -29.22
N THR A 333 3.86 -0.29 -29.33
CA THR A 333 2.71 -0.15 -28.42
C THR A 333 1.77 -1.33 -28.61
N GLN A 334 1.47 -1.67 -29.87
CA GLN A 334 0.66 -2.84 -30.21
C GLN A 334 1.28 -4.14 -29.66
N GLY A 335 2.58 -4.36 -29.87
CA GLY A 335 3.28 -5.54 -29.36
C GLY A 335 3.19 -5.65 -27.83
N SER A 336 3.41 -4.54 -27.13
CA SER A 336 3.31 -4.48 -25.66
C SER A 336 1.91 -4.82 -25.15
N THR A 337 0.86 -4.34 -25.84
CA THR A 337 -0.53 -4.65 -25.51
C THR A 337 -0.86 -6.12 -25.78
N ALA A 338 -0.42 -6.66 -26.91
CA ALA A 338 -0.62 -8.07 -27.25
C ALA A 338 0.06 -9.00 -26.24
N GLU A 339 1.28 -8.68 -25.78
CA GLU A 339 2.00 -9.42 -24.74
C GLU A 339 1.26 -9.40 -23.40
N LEU A 340 0.75 -8.24 -22.98
CA LEU A 340 -0.04 -8.10 -21.76
C LEU A 340 -1.30 -8.98 -21.80
N ILE A 341 -2.06 -8.90 -22.90
CA ILE A 341 -3.27 -9.72 -23.09
C ILE A 341 -2.90 -11.21 -23.13
N THR A 342 -1.79 -11.59 -23.77
CA THR A 342 -1.32 -12.98 -23.83
C THR A 342 -1.08 -13.49 -22.42
N GLY A 343 -0.38 -12.72 -21.59
CA GLY A 343 -0.07 -13.08 -20.22
C GLY A 343 -1.32 -13.30 -19.37
N LEU A 344 -2.36 -12.47 -19.53
CA LEU A 344 -3.64 -12.64 -18.84
C LEU A 344 -4.42 -13.87 -19.35
N VAL A 345 -4.48 -14.09 -20.66
CA VAL A 345 -5.14 -15.27 -21.25
C VAL A 345 -4.49 -16.58 -20.76
N GLN A 346 -3.17 -16.60 -20.60
CA GLN A 346 -2.43 -17.75 -20.05
C GLN A 346 -2.83 -18.10 -18.60
N LEU A 347 -3.41 -17.18 -17.84
CA LEU A 347 -3.86 -17.39 -16.46
C LEU A 347 -5.25 -18.02 -16.37
N VAL A 348 -6.10 -17.82 -17.37
CA VAL A 348 -7.49 -18.32 -17.39
C VAL A 348 -7.60 -19.85 -17.27
N PRO A 349 -6.82 -20.68 -17.99
CA PRO A 349 -6.94 -22.14 -17.88
C PRO A 349 -6.27 -22.74 -16.62
N GLN A 350 -5.66 -21.92 -15.75
CA GLN A 350 -4.88 -22.41 -14.61
C GLN A 350 -5.79 -22.86 -13.44
N SER A 351 -6.26 -24.11 -13.50
CA SER A 351 -7.14 -24.70 -12.48
C SER A 351 -6.58 -24.71 -11.05
N HIS A 352 -5.26 -24.63 -10.90
CA HIS A 352 -4.57 -24.62 -9.61
C HIS A 352 -4.43 -23.21 -8.99
N MET A 353 -4.91 -22.15 -9.66
CA MET A 353 -4.96 -20.77 -9.17
C MET A 353 -6.32 -20.12 -9.49
N PRO A 354 -7.43 -20.64 -8.95
CA PRO A 354 -8.78 -20.23 -9.36
C PRO A 354 -9.07 -18.74 -9.12
N GLU A 355 -8.55 -18.15 -8.03
CA GLU A 355 -8.72 -16.72 -7.73
C GLU A 355 -8.02 -15.84 -8.77
N ILE A 356 -6.80 -16.21 -9.20
CA ILE A 356 -6.05 -15.47 -10.22
C ILE A 356 -6.72 -15.64 -11.59
N ALA A 357 -7.19 -16.84 -11.90
CA ALA A 357 -7.92 -17.11 -13.13
C ALA A 357 -9.21 -16.28 -13.21
N GLN A 358 -10.00 -16.21 -12.13
CA GLN A 358 -11.20 -15.37 -12.07
C GLN A 358 -10.87 -13.90 -12.27
N GLU A 359 -9.90 -13.36 -11.53
CA GLU A 359 -9.52 -11.95 -11.64
C GLU A 359 -8.96 -11.62 -13.04
N ALA A 360 -8.23 -12.56 -13.66
CA ALA A 360 -7.72 -12.39 -15.02
C ALA A 360 -8.85 -12.32 -16.06
N MET A 361 -9.95 -13.07 -15.85
CA MET A 361 -11.13 -12.95 -16.70
C MET A 361 -11.76 -11.55 -16.58
N GLU A 362 -11.94 -11.04 -15.36
CA GLU A 362 -12.49 -9.69 -15.14
C GLU A 362 -11.58 -8.60 -15.73
N ALA A 363 -10.26 -8.72 -15.53
CA ALA A 363 -9.28 -7.81 -16.12
C ALA A 363 -9.35 -7.80 -17.65
N LEU A 364 -9.50 -8.98 -18.28
CA LEU A 364 -9.67 -9.10 -19.72
C LEU A 364 -10.98 -8.44 -20.19
N LEU A 365 -12.08 -8.58 -19.45
CA LEU A 365 -13.35 -7.90 -19.78
C LEU A 365 -13.17 -6.38 -19.77
N VAL A 366 -12.55 -5.82 -18.74
CA VAL A 366 -12.28 -4.37 -18.65
C VAL A 366 -11.32 -3.89 -19.74
N LEU A 367 -10.31 -4.69 -20.09
CA LEU A 367 -9.37 -4.36 -21.16
C LEU A 367 -10.02 -4.27 -22.55
N HIS A 368 -11.14 -4.96 -22.76
CA HIS A 368 -11.86 -4.97 -24.03
C HIS A 368 -13.08 -4.04 -24.05
N GLN A 369 -13.25 -3.20 -23.03
CA GLN A 369 -14.18 -2.07 -23.12
C GLN A 369 -13.65 -1.04 -24.14
N LEU A 370 -14.55 -0.30 -24.77
CA LEU A 370 -14.22 0.68 -25.82
C LEU A 370 -13.10 1.65 -25.37
N ASP A 371 -13.25 2.24 -24.18
CA ASP A 371 -12.29 3.20 -23.61
C ASP A 371 -10.87 2.61 -23.44
N SER A 372 -10.78 1.30 -23.22
CA SER A 372 -9.51 0.58 -23.08
C SER A 372 -8.91 0.25 -24.45
N ILE A 373 -9.73 -0.16 -25.43
CA ILE A 373 -9.31 -0.51 -26.79
C ILE A 373 -8.65 0.69 -27.48
N ASP A 374 -9.18 1.90 -27.27
CA ASP A 374 -8.60 3.14 -27.80
C ASP A 374 -7.16 3.38 -27.33
N LEU A 375 -6.76 2.77 -26.21
CA LEU A 375 -5.41 2.88 -25.65
C LEU A 375 -4.47 1.75 -26.09
N TRP A 376 -4.98 0.70 -26.74
CA TRP A 376 -4.16 -0.44 -27.17
C TRP A 376 -3.12 -0.03 -28.21
N ASN A 377 -3.54 0.83 -29.13
CA ASN A 377 -2.71 1.49 -30.13
C ASN A 377 -3.43 2.76 -30.58
N PRO A 378 -3.06 3.95 -30.05
CA PRO A 378 -3.73 5.20 -30.39
C PRO A 378 -3.72 5.55 -31.89
N ASP A 379 -2.75 5.01 -32.65
CA ASP A 379 -2.61 5.28 -34.08
C ASP A 379 -3.56 4.40 -34.92
N ALA A 380 -3.91 3.19 -34.43
CA ALA A 380 -4.72 2.22 -35.16
C ALA A 380 -5.47 1.26 -34.22
N PRO A 381 -6.43 1.76 -33.40
CA PRO A 381 -7.07 0.98 -32.35
C PRO A 381 -7.95 -0.15 -32.90
N VAL A 382 -8.71 0.11 -33.98
CA VAL A 382 -9.62 -0.86 -34.61
C VAL A 382 -8.85 -2.00 -35.27
N GLU A 383 -7.79 -1.70 -36.02
CA GLU A 383 -6.94 -2.70 -36.67
C GLU A 383 -6.28 -3.59 -35.61
N THR A 384 -5.72 -2.97 -34.57
CA THR A 384 -5.11 -3.66 -33.42
C THR A 384 -6.12 -4.58 -32.72
N PHE A 385 -7.37 -4.12 -32.53
CA PHE A 385 -8.43 -4.95 -31.96
C PHE A 385 -8.66 -6.22 -32.77
N TRP A 386 -8.82 -6.10 -34.08
CA TRP A 386 -9.06 -7.25 -34.94
C TRP A 386 -7.87 -8.20 -34.93
N GLU A 387 -6.63 -7.71 -35.04
CA GLU A 387 -5.43 -8.53 -35.04
C GLU A 387 -5.26 -9.33 -33.74
N ILE A 388 -5.42 -8.68 -32.59
CA ILE A 388 -5.40 -9.32 -31.28
C ILE A 388 -6.50 -10.38 -31.22
N ARG A 389 -7.72 -10.06 -31.65
CA ARG A 389 -8.84 -11.02 -31.69
C ARG A 389 -8.54 -12.23 -32.58
N TYR A 390 -7.97 -12.02 -33.76
CA TYR A 390 -7.57 -13.10 -34.67
C TYR A 390 -6.49 -14.00 -34.06
N MET A 391 -5.54 -13.43 -33.31
CA MET A 391 -4.49 -14.19 -32.61
C MET A 391 -5.09 -15.14 -31.56
N TYR A 392 -6.09 -14.72 -30.81
CA TYR A 392 -6.68 -15.53 -29.72
C TYR A 392 -7.91 -16.35 -30.12
N PHE A 393 -8.48 -16.13 -31.31
CA PHE A 393 -9.54 -16.97 -31.86
C PHE A 393 -9.14 -18.47 -31.84
N TYR A 394 -7.85 -18.77 -32.06
CA TYR A 394 -7.30 -20.12 -31.98
C TYR A 394 -7.07 -20.63 -30.56
N PHE A 395 -6.70 -19.75 -29.62
CA PHE A 395 -6.39 -20.15 -28.23
C PHE A 395 -7.67 -20.42 -27.40
N LEU A 396 -8.72 -19.63 -27.62
CA LEU A 396 -9.98 -19.66 -26.87
C LEU A 396 -10.99 -20.69 -27.36
N ASN A 397 -10.77 -21.32 -28.52
CA ASN A 397 -11.60 -22.44 -29.00
C ASN A 397 -11.56 -23.67 -28.05
N SER A 398 -10.56 -23.73 -27.16
CA SER A 398 -10.45 -24.75 -26.10
C SER A 398 -11.21 -24.37 -24.80
N THR A 399 -11.71 -23.14 -24.69
CA THR A 399 -12.34 -22.60 -23.47
C THR A 399 -13.67 -21.93 -23.84
N PHE A 400 -14.63 -22.77 -24.24
CA PHE A 400 -15.94 -22.43 -24.85
C PHE A 400 -16.87 -21.48 -24.05
N LYS A 401 -16.45 -20.91 -22.92
CA LYS A 401 -17.23 -19.95 -22.12
C LYS A 401 -16.88 -18.48 -22.36
N PHE A 402 -15.74 -18.18 -22.99
CA PHE A 402 -15.29 -16.80 -23.18
C PHE A 402 -16.09 -16.03 -24.25
N TYR A 403 -16.68 -16.72 -25.23
CA TYR A 403 -17.31 -16.08 -26.39
C TYR A 403 -18.68 -15.41 -26.14
N PHE A 404 -19.41 -15.79 -25.10
CA PHE A 404 -20.78 -15.30 -24.91
C PHE A 404 -20.87 -13.92 -24.22
N VAL A 405 -19.83 -13.50 -23.49
CA VAL A 405 -19.81 -12.18 -22.82
C VAL A 405 -19.36 -11.07 -23.78
N PHE A 406 -18.65 -11.40 -24.85
CA PHE A 406 -18.08 -10.44 -25.81
C PHE A 406 -19.02 -10.00 -26.94
N LEU A 407 -20.23 -10.56 -27.01
CA LEU A 407 -21.18 -10.35 -28.10
C LEU A 407 -22.53 -9.75 -27.65
N SER A 408 -22.66 -9.36 -26.38
CA SER A 408 -23.79 -8.60 -25.84
C SER A 408 -23.29 -7.25 -25.34
#